data_AF-A0A3P1Z5X7-F1
#
_entry.id   AF-A0A3P1Z5X7-F1
#
_cell.length_a   1.000
_cell.length_b   1.000
_cell.length_c   1.000
_cell.angle_alpha   90.00
_cell.angle_beta   90.00
_cell.angle_gamma   90.00
#
_symmetry.space_group_name_H-M   'P 1'
#
loop_
_entity.id
_entity.type
_entity.pdbx_description
1 polymer ?
#
loop_
_entity_poly.entity_id
_entity_poly.type
_entity_poly.pdbx_seq_one_letter_code
_entity_poly.pdbx_strand_id
1 'polypeptide(L)'
;KKETINKAVKELAADVQEVDTDHSTSYVELKDFVPRHNSQVIPKEKVGEVLPWVHIAISNAKRQLINTFHDIKPEFLQNYLDEFCYKFNRRYGGEALFGRLLVACVTYRNEFRYKYG
;
A
#
# COMPACT_ATOMS: atom_id res chain seq x y z
N LYS A 1 -3.22 5.03 -12.61
CA LYS A 1 -2.76 5.52 -13.94
C LYS A 1 -1.26 5.28 -14.03
N LYS A 2 -0.72 5.07 -15.23
CA LYS A 2 0.69 4.70 -15.46
C LYS A 2 1.68 5.68 -14.81
N GLU A 3 1.36 6.97 -14.82
CA GLU A 3 2.21 8.04 -14.30
C GLU A 3 2.43 7.89 -12.79
N THR A 4 1.38 7.51 -12.05
CA THR A 4 1.44 7.27 -10.60
C THR A 4 2.31 6.06 -10.27
N ILE A 5 2.20 4.99 -11.07
CA ILE A 5 2.95 3.75 -10.87
C ILE A 5 4.43 3.98 -11.18
N ASN A 6 4.73 4.62 -12.31
CA ASN A 6 6.11 4.92 -12.70
C ASN A 6 6.82 5.78 -11.65
N LYS A 7 6.12 6.77 -11.08
CA LYS A 7 6.64 7.58 -9.98
C LYS A 7 6.96 6.70 -8.77
N ALA A 8 6.02 5.86 -8.33
CA ALA A 8 6.21 4.98 -7.19
C ALA A 8 7.37 3.98 -7.40
N VAL A 9 7.50 3.38 -8.59
CA VAL A 9 8.60 2.46 -8.89
C VAL A 9 9.95 3.19 -8.88
N LYS A 10 10.03 4.39 -9.46
CA LYS A 10 11.25 5.20 -9.41
C LYS A 10 11.66 5.60 -8.00
N GLU A 11 10.69 5.86 -7.11
CA GLU A 11 10.97 6.26 -5.72
C GLU A 11 11.31 5.07 -4.82
N LEU A 12 10.60 3.95 -4.98
CA LEU A 12 10.67 2.82 -4.04
C LEU A 12 11.56 1.67 -4.53
N ALA A 13 11.82 1.58 -5.83
CA ALA A 13 12.54 0.47 -6.45
C ALA A 13 13.73 0.95 -7.32
N ALA A 14 14.26 2.15 -7.04
CA ALA A 14 15.41 2.71 -7.77
C ALA A 14 16.63 1.79 -7.79
N ASP A 15 16.88 1.09 -6.68
CA ASP A 15 18.06 0.23 -6.49
C ASP A 15 17.76 -1.26 -6.79
N VAL A 16 16.56 -1.56 -7.29
CA VAL A 16 16.13 -2.94 -7.55
C VAL A 16 16.51 -3.34 -8.98
N GLN A 17 17.16 -4.49 -9.13
CA GLN A 17 17.57 -4.98 -10.45
C GLN A 17 16.44 -5.68 -11.22
N GLU A 18 15.46 -6.24 -10.51
CA GLU A 18 14.43 -7.10 -11.07
C GLU A 18 13.08 -6.84 -10.40
N VAL A 19 12.04 -6.66 -11.20
CA VAL A 19 10.66 -6.46 -10.72
C VAL A 19 9.75 -7.49 -11.38
N ASP A 20 9.03 -8.23 -10.55
CA ASP A 20 7.97 -9.15 -10.97
C ASP A 20 6.61 -8.47 -10.86
N THR A 21 5.80 -8.53 -11.92
CA THR A 21 4.45 -7.95 -11.91
C THR A 21 3.41 -8.89 -12.49
N ASP A 22 2.15 -8.61 -12.19
CA ASP A 22 1.06 -9.10 -13.03
C ASP A 22 1.15 -8.50 -14.45
N HIS A 23 0.37 -9.03 -15.38
CA HIS A 23 0.34 -8.58 -16.77
C HIS A 23 -0.59 -7.39 -17.01
N SER A 24 -0.71 -6.48 -16.04
CA SER A 24 -1.50 -5.26 -16.20
C SER A 24 -0.93 -4.35 -17.29
N THR A 25 -1.83 -3.79 -18.09
CA THR A 25 -1.54 -2.78 -19.12
C THR A 25 -1.08 -1.44 -18.54
N SER A 26 -1.02 -1.31 -17.20
CA SER A 26 -0.50 -0.12 -16.55
C SER A 26 1.02 -0.12 -16.39
N TYR A 27 1.71 -1.24 -16.64
CA TYR A 27 3.15 -1.42 -16.45
C TYR A 27 4.01 -1.27 -17.72
N VAL A 28 3.48 -0.62 -18.76
CA VAL A 28 4.09 -0.58 -20.12
C VAL A 28 5.48 0.05 -20.14
N GLU A 29 5.73 1.01 -19.25
CA GLU A 29 6.96 1.82 -19.22
C GLU A 29 7.97 1.32 -18.18
N LEU A 30 7.69 0.25 -17.43
CA LEU A 30 8.60 -0.22 -16.35
C LEU A 30 9.95 -0.71 -16.87
N LYS A 31 9.98 -1.29 -18.07
CA LYS A 31 11.21 -1.71 -18.77
C LYS A 31 12.20 -0.56 -19.02
N ASP A 32 11.72 0.70 -19.01
CA ASP A 32 12.57 1.87 -19.25
C ASP A 32 13.25 2.35 -17.96
N PHE A 33 12.83 1.83 -16.80
CA PHE A 33 13.30 2.27 -15.47
C PHE A 33 13.93 1.15 -14.64
N VAL A 34 13.60 -0.11 -14.93
CA VAL A 34 14.10 -1.28 -14.20
C VAL A 34 14.88 -2.17 -15.15
N PRO A 35 16.10 -2.63 -14.78
CA PRO A 35 16.94 -3.46 -15.65
C PRO A 35 16.24 -4.75 -16.14
N ARG A 36 15.43 -5.38 -15.29
CA ARG A 36 14.64 -6.56 -15.65
C ARG A 36 13.21 -6.46 -15.14
N HIS A 37 12.25 -6.62 -16.05
CA HIS A 37 10.82 -6.66 -15.72
C HIS A 37 10.22 -7.99 -16.17
N ASN A 38 9.88 -8.86 -15.22
CA ASN A 38 9.18 -10.12 -15.52
C ASN A 38 7.68 -9.91 -15.33
N SER A 39 6.97 -9.75 -16.44
CA SER A 39 5.51 -9.66 -16.43
C SER A 39 4.90 -11.02 -16.74
N GLN A 40 3.94 -11.45 -15.92
CA GLN A 40 3.25 -12.72 -16.12
C GLN A 40 1.74 -12.62 -15.93
N VAL A 41 1.00 -13.32 -16.81
CA VAL A 41 -0.41 -13.59 -16.60
C VAL A 41 -0.50 -14.69 -15.55
N ILE A 42 -1.18 -14.42 -14.43
CA ILE A 42 -1.27 -15.35 -13.30
C ILE A 42 -2.57 -16.14 -13.44
N PRO A 43 -2.52 -17.46 -13.72
CA PRO A 43 -3.71 -18.31 -13.69
C PRO A 43 -4.30 -18.37 -12.28
N LYS A 44 -5.62 -18.52 -12.16
CA LYS A 44 -6.31 -18.52 -10.86
C LYS A 44 -5.78 -19.60 -9.91
N GLU A 45 -5.36 -20.73 -10.48
CA GLU A 45 -4.84 -21.89 -9.78
C GLU A 45 -3.46 -21.61 -9.15
N LYS A 46 -2.73 -20.63 -9.67
CA LYS A 46 -1.36 -20.27 -9.25
C LYS A 46 -1.26 -18.97 -8.45
N VAL A 47 -2.39 -18.36 -8.08
CA VAL A 47 -2.43 -17.11 -7.30
C VAL A 47 -1.75 -17.25 -5.93
N GLY A 48 -1.70 -18.47 -5.37
CA GLY A 48 -0.98 -18.74 -4.13
C GLY A 48 0.53 -18.92 -4.28
N GLU A 49 1.02 -19.11 -5.50
CA GLU A 49 2.45 -19.38 -5.80
C GLU A 49 3.15 -18.10 -6.29
N VAL A 50 2.44 -17.31 -7.08
CA VAL A 50 2.98 -16.11 -7.72
C VAL A 50 2.54 -14.87 -6.93
N LEU A 51 3.50 -13.98 -6.62
CA LEU A 51 3.25 -12.75 -5.86
C LEU A 51 2.43 -12.96 -4.55
N PRO A 52 2.71 -14.01 -3.76
CA PRO A 52 1.83 -14.41 -2.65
C PRO A 52 1.65 -13.30 -1.61
N TRP A 53 2.73 -12.57 -1.30
CA TRP A 53 2.69 -11.46 -0.34
C TRP A 53 1.83 -10.29 -0.82
N VAL A 54 1.82 -10.00 -2.12
CA VAL A 54 0.97 -8.95 -2.70
C VAL A 54 -0.50 -9.34 -2.54
N HIS A 55 -0.85 -10.58 -2.90
CA HIS A 55 -2.22 -11.09 -2.76
C HIS A 55 -2.70 -11.15 -1.30
N ILE A 56 -1.81 -11.53 -0.36
CA ILE A 56 -2.09 -11.51 1.08
C ILE A 56 -2.34 -10.08 1.56
N ALA A 57 -1.46 -9.12 1.20
CA ALA A 57 -1.60 -7.73 1.60
C ALA A 57 -2.92 -7.12 1.11
N ILE A 58 -3.26 -7.33 -0.17
CA ILE A 58 -4.53 -6.88 -0.75
C ILE A 58 -5.73 -7.53 -0.05
N SER A 59 -5.67 -8.83 0.22
CA SER A 59 -6.76 -9.55 0.89
C SER A 59 -6.98 -9.05 2.32
N ASN A 60 -5.90 -8.79 3.06
CA ASN A 60 -5.97 -8.22 4.40
C ASN A 60 -6.51 -6.78 4.38
N ALA A 61 -6.08 -5.95 3.43
CA ALA A 61 -6.60 -4.60 3.26
C ALA A 61 -8.11 -4.63 3.00
N LYS A 62 -8.57 -5.43 2.03
CA LYS A 62 -10.00 -5.61 1.74
C LYS A 62 -10.79 -6.05 2.98
N ARG A 63 -10.27 -7.04 3.71
CA ARG A 63 -10.93 -7.55 4.92
C ARG A 63 -11.04 -6.48 6.01
N GLN A 64 -10.00 -5.68 6.21
CA GLN A 64 -10.04 -4.57 7.15
C GLN A 64 -11.09 -3.54 6.75
N LEU A 65 -11.12 -3.14 5.47
CA LEU A 65 -12.06 -2.14 4.97
C LEU A 65 -13.52 -2.57 5.19
N ILE A 66 -13.86 -3.79 4.78
CA ILE A 66 -15.22 -4.35 4.89
C ILE A 66 -15.65 -4.54 6.34
N ASN A 67 -14.74 -4.96 7.23
CA ASN A 67 -15.10 -5.26 8.61
C ASN A 67 -15.17 -4.02 9.50
N THR A 68 -14.39 -2.97 9.20
CA THR A 68 -14.24 -1.81 10.08
C THR A 68 -15.22 -0.71 9.73
N PHE A 69 -15.48 -0.49 8.44
CA PHE A 69 -16.27 0.64 7.96
C PHE A 69 -17.61 0.17 7.41
N HIS A 70 -18.67 0.90 7.75
CA HIS A 70 -20.00 0.66 7.19
C HIS A 70 -20.05 0.99 5.68
N ASP A 71 -19.28 1.98 5.24
CA ASP A 71 -19.19 2.38 3.83
C ASP A 71 -17.78 2.93 3.52
N ILE A 72 -17.32 2.73 2.29
CA ILE A 72 -16.02 3.16 1.80
C ILE A 72 -16.20 4.29 0.81
N LYS A 73 -15.93 5.51 1.28
CA LYS A 73 -16.04 6.71 0.47
C LYS A 73 -14.72 7.01 -0.27
N PRO A 74 -14.73 7.24 -1.60
CA PRO A 74 -13.51 7.48 -2.38
C PRO A 74 -12.66 8.64 -1.87
N GLU A 75 -13.28 9.69 -1.33
CA GLU A 75 -12.58 10.87 -0.78
C GLU A 75 -11.70 10.56 0.44
N PHE A 76 -11.94 9.45 1.13
CA PHE A 76 -11.16 9.01 2.30
C PHE A 76 -10.30 7.79 2.01
N LEU A 77 -10.18 7.35 0.75
CA LEU A 77 -9.47 6.13 0.39
C LEU A 77 -8.02 6.12 0.90
N GLN A 78 -7.31 7.23 0.79
CA GLN A 78 -5.94 7.33 1.30
C GLN A 78 -5.90 7.15 2.82
N ASN A 79 -6.80 7.79 3.57
CA ASN A 79 -6.87 7.64 5.04
C ASN A 79 -7.13 6.18 5.44
N TYR A 80 -8.01 5.48 4.72
CA TYR A 80 -8.27 4.07 5.00
C TYR A 80 -7.05 3.18 4.73
N LEU A 81 -6.30 3.47 3.67
CA LEU A 81 -5.07 2.76 3.33
C LEU A 81 -3.94 3.09 4.32
N ASP A 82 -3.83 4.34 4.77
CA ASP A 82 -2.87 4.76 5.79
C ASP A 82 -3.15 4.08 7.12
N GLU A 83 -4.43 3.95 7.51
CA GLU A 83 -4.82 3.20 8.71
C GLU A 83 -4.47 1.71 8.57
N PHE A 84 -4.68 1.11 7.39
CA PHE A 84 -4.23 -0.26 7.10
C PHE A 84 -2.72 -0.39 7.25
N CYS A 85 -1.93 0.48 6.61
CA CYS A 85 -0.47 0.47 6.70
C CYS A 85 0.00 0.62 8.15
N TYR A 86 -0.62 1.54 8.90
CA TYR A 86 -0.33 1.74 10.32
C TYR A 86 -0.57 0.45 11.11
N LYS A 87 -1.75 -0.16 11.01
CA LYS A 87 -2.08 -1.41 11.72
C LYS A 87 -1.21 -2.59 11.29
N PHE A 88 -0.97 -2.73 9.98
CA PHE A 88 -0.17 -3.81 9.40
C PHE A 88 1.29 -3.76 9.89
N ASN A 89 1.92 -2.58 9.84
CA ASN A 89 3.30 -2.39 10.29
C ASN A 89 3.44 -2.50 11.82
N ARG A 90 2.41 -2.08 12.54
CA ARG A 90 2.38 -2.09 14.02
C ARG A 90 2.39 -3.50 14.61
N ARG A 91 2.02 -4.55 13.86
CA ARG A 91 2.11 -5.96 14.31
C ARG A 91 3.52 -6.34 14.79
N TYR A 92 4.55 -5.73 14.20
CA TYR A 92 5.96 -5.98 14.55
C TYR A 92 6.51 -5.00 15.60
N GLY A 93 5.65 -4.13 16.16
CA GLY A 93 6.05 -3.05 17.06
C GLY A 93 6.23 -3.44 18.54
N GLY A 94 5.93 -4.68 18.94
CA GLY A 94 6.22 -5.24 20.26
C GLY A 94 5.94 -4.32 21.45
N GLU A 95 6.92 -4.13 22.33
CA GLU A 95 6.82 -3.25 23.50
C GLU A 95 6.89 -1.75 23.15
N ALA A 96 7.40 -1.40 21.97
CA ALA A 96 7.54 -0.01 21.52
C ALA A 96 6.19 0.65 21.17
N LEU A 97 5.09 -0.11 21.15
CA LEU A 97 3.77 0.35 20.77
C LEU A 97 3.26 1.52 21.62
N PHE A 98 3.49 1.46 22.92
CA PHE A 98 3.05 2.50 23.86
C PHE A 98 3.86 3.78 23.66
N GLY A 99 5.19 3.68 23.63
CA GLY A 99 6.08 4.83 23.44
C GLY A 99 5.84 5.55 22.11
N ARG A 100 5.63 4.80 21.02
CA ARG A 100 5.33 5.40 19.70
C ARG A 100 3.98 6.11 19.67
N LEU A 101 2.97 5.58 20.36
CA LEU A 101 1.68 6.25 20.50
C LEU A 101 1.84 7.55 21.28
N LEU A 102 2.56 7.51 22.41
CA LEU A 102 2.83 8.69 23.23
C LEU A 102 3.50 9.78 22.41
N VAL A 103 4.56 9.44 21.65
CA VAL A 103 5.25 10.37 20.76
C VAL A 103 4.28 10.97 19.74
N ALA A 104 3.50 10.13 19.03
CA ALA A 104 2.54 10.63 18.04
C ALA A 104 1.54 11.62 18.65
N CYS A 105 0.99 11.33 19.84
CA CYS A 105 0.07 12.22 20.54
C CYS A 105 0.69 13.57 20.91
N VAL A 106 1.95 13.60 21.37
CA VAL A 106 2.60 14.86 21.77
C VAL A 106 3.18 15.64 20.58
N THR A 107 3.52 14.98 19.47
CA THR A 107 4.05 15.64 18.28
C THR A 107 2.98 16.08 17.29
N TYR A 108 1.76 15.55 17.40
CA TYR A 108 0.67 15.90 16.49
C TYR A 108 0.30 17.38 16.63
N ARG A 109 0.54 18.15 15.57
CA ARG A 109 0.01 19.51 15.44
C ARG A 109 -1.33 19.42 14.74
N ASN A 110 -2.37 19.86 15.43
CA ASN A 110 -3.70 19.84 14.86
C ASN A 110 -3.85 20.95 13.82
N GLU A 111 -3.94 20.58 12.54
CA GLU A 111 -4.24 21.49 11.43
C GLU A 111 -5.73 21.55 11.09
N PHE A 112 -6.57 20.73 11.75
CA PHE A 112 -8.01 20.77 11.57
C PHE A 112 -8.58 22.08 12.14
N ARG A 113 -8.92 23.01 11.24
CA ARG A 113 -9.77 24.14 11.55
C ARG A 113 -11.21 23.76 11.25
N TYR A 114 -12.07 23.81 12.26
CA TYR A 114 -13.52 23.80 12.03
C TYR A 114 -13.85 24.97 11.10
N LYS A 115 -14.32 24.69 9.88
CA LYS A 115 -15.01 25.70 9.09
C LYS A 115 -16.43 25.80 9.65
N TYR A 116 -16.64 26.77 10.54
CA TYR A 116 -18.00 27.23 10.82
C TYR A 116 -18.56 27.82 9.53
N GLY A 117 -19.74 27.36 9.13
CA GLY A 117 -20.54 27.95 8.06
C GLY A 117 -21.20 29.24 8.50
#